data_AF-A0A355AV37-F1
#
_entry.id   AF-A0A355AV37-F1
#
_cell.length_a   1.000
_cell.length_b   1.000
_cell.length_c   1.000
_cell.angle_alpha   90.00
_cell.angle_beta   90.00
_cell.angle_gamma   90.00
#
_symmetry.space_group_name_H-M   'P 1'
#
loop_
_entity.id
_entity.type
_entity.pdbx_description
1 polymer ?
#
loop_
_entity_poly.entity_id
_entity_poly.type
_entity_poly.pdbx_seq_one_letter_code
_entity_poly.pdbx_strand_id
1 'polypeptide(L)'
;QRVLAAMQDGVINLCRVKLRDQQRLKAGPLKEYSQHGENVPFGEATPRAGNDSGGGQPGRILKCKGWETDPDAYTYFITQAAVWKNICD
;
A
#
# COMPACT_ATOMS: atom_id res chain seq x y z
N GLN A 1 32.48 18.38 14.06
CA GLN A 1 31.25 18.59 13.26
C GLN A 1 30.01 18.27 14.11
N ARG A 2 28.84 18.84 13.80
CA ARG A 2 27.56 18.59 14.50
C ARG A 2 26.55 18.00 13.51
N VAL A 3 25.86 16.92 13.90
CA VAL A 3 24.82 16.26 13.11
C VAL A 3 23.49 16.35 13.86
N LEU A 4 22.42 16.71 13.16
CA LEU A 4 21.05 16.75 13.69
C LEU A 4 20.18 15.78 12.90
N ALA A 5 19.26 15.10 13.59
CA ALA A 5 18.28 14.20 12.98
C ALA A 5 16.95 14.38 13.71
N ALA A 6 16.09 15.24 13.17
CA ALA A 6 14.78 15.47 13.76
C ALA A 6 13.90 14.21 13.61
N MET A 7 13.10 13.90 14.63
CA MET A 7 12.20 12.74 14.60
C MET A 7 11.21 12.84 13.42
N GLN A 8 10.73 14.05 13.12
CA GLN A 8 9.83 14.31 11.99
C GLN A 8 10.47 13.95 10.65
N ASP A 9 11.75 14.28 10.47
CA ASP A 9 12.49 13.97 9.24
C ASP A 9 12.71 12.45 9.09
N GLY A 10 12.90 11.76 10.21
CA GLY A 10 12.93 10.30 10.24
C GLY A 10 11.64 9.68 9.73
N VAL A 11 10.49 10.17 10.21
CA VAL A 11 9.16 9.69 9.78
C VAL A 11 8.91 10.01 8.31
N ILE A 12 9.13 11.26 7.87
CA ILE A 12 8.83 11.64 6.48
C ILE A 12 9.73 10.91 5.48
N ASN A 13 10.96 10.57 5.88
CA ASN A 13 11.85 9.77 5.06
C ASN A 13 11.31 8.34 4.82
N LEU A 14 10.74 7.71 5.85
CA LEU A 14 10.05 6.41 5.70
C LEU A 14 8.75 6.55 4.87
N CYS A 15 8.06 7.68 4.97
CA CYS A 15 6.86 7.99 4.20
C CYS A 15 7.15 8.58 2.80
N ARG A 16 8.39 8.49 2.28
CA ARG A 16 8.77 9.05 0.97
C ARG A 16 7.83 8.66 -0.17
N VAL A 17 7.40 7.40 -0.20
CA VAL A 17 6.47 6.90 -1.23
C VAL A 17 5.08 7.53 -1.12
N LYS A 18 4.66 7.98 0.06
CA LYS A 18 3.39 8.69 0.25
C LYS A 18 3.49 10.15 -0.20
N LEU A 19 4.66 10.78 -0.08
CA LEU A 19 4.90 12.09 -0.69
C LEU A 19 4.96 12.01 -2.24
N ARG A 20 5.47 10.91 -2.80
CA ARG A 20 5.33 10.60 -4.24
C ARG A 20 3.86 10.50 -4.64
N ASP A 21 3.08 9.73 -3.90
CA ASP A 21 1.66 9.51 -4.20
C ASP A 21 0.86 10.82 -4.08
N GLN A 22 1.20 11.69 -3.13
CA GLN A 22 0.58 13.02 -3.02
C GLN A 22 0.82 13.89 -4.26
N GLN A 23 2.00 13.81 -4.88
CA GLN A 23 2.29 14.54 -6.11
C GLN A 23 1.56 13.92 -7.31
N ARG A 24 1.50 12.60 -7.40
CA ARG A 24 0.77 11.87 -8.45
C ARG A 24 -0.73 12.14 -8.38
N LEU A 25 -1.30 12.21 -7.18
CA LEU A 25 -2.70 12.49 -6.95
C LEU A 25 -3.14 13.83 -7.57
N LYS A 26 -2.25 14.85 -7.57
CA LYS A 26 -2.51 16.13 -8.24
C LYS A 26 -2.65 16.02 -9.75
N ALA A 27 -2.07 14.99 -10.36
CA ALA A 27 -2.14 14.73 -11.80
C ALA A 27 -3.29 13.78 -12.18
N GLY A 28 -3.92 13.12 -11.21
CA GLY A 28 -5.02 12.19 -11.44
C GLY A 28 -5.11 11.07 -10.40
N PRO A 29 -6.09 10.16 -10.54
CA PRO A 29 -6.31 9.10 -9.57
C PRO A 29 -5.14 8.11 -9.49
N LEU A 30 -4.88 7.60 -8.29
CA LEU A 30 -3.86 6.59 -8.02
C LEU A 30 -4.42 5.21 -8.39
N LYS A 31 -4.07 4.70 -9.58
CA LYS A 31 -4.71 3.50 -10.16
C LYS A 31 -4.47 2.22 -9.36
N GLU A 32 -3.38 2.17 -8.61
CA GLU A 32 -3.01 1.02 -7.78
C GLU A 32 -3.68 1.02 -6.40
N TYR A 33 -4.39 2.08 -6.03
CA TYR A 33 -5.14 2.16 -4.78
C TYR A 33 -6.51 1.51 -4.93
N SER A 34 -6.97 0.79 -3.90
CA SER A 34 -8.30 0.17 -3.85
C SER A 34 -9.44 1.16 -4.17
N GLN A 35 -9.34 2.44 -3.75
CA GLN A 35 -10.33 3.46 -4.12
C GLN A 35 -10.59 3.55 -5.63
N HIS A 36 -9.56 3.39 -6.46
CA HIS A 36 -9.73 3.45 -7.91
C HIS A 36 -10.53 2.25 -8.44
N GLY A 37 -10.21 1.03 -7.99
CA GLY A 37 -10.91 -0.19 -8.39
C GLY A 37 -12.35 -0.27 -7.85
N GLU A 38 -12.60 0.33 -6.68
CA GLU A 38 -13.92 0.37 -6.02
C GLU A 38 -14.79 1.56 -6.47
N ASN A 39 -14.33 2.36 -7.43
CA ASN A 39 -14.99 3.59 -7.90
C ASN A 39 -15.29 4.59 -6.77
N VAL A 40 -14.44 4.63 -5.74
CA VAL A 40 -14.53 5.60 -4.65
C VAL A 40 -13.78 6.87 -5.05
N PRO A 41 -14.41 8.06 -4.93
CA PRO A 41 -13.75 9.32 -5.26
C PRO A 41 -12.51 9.58 -4.40
N PHE A 42 -11.46 10.11 -5.04
CA PHE A 42 -10.29 10.63 -4.33
C PHE A 42 -10.56 12.04 -3.82
N GLY A 43 -10.05 12.34 -2.61
CA GLY A 43 -9.98 13.71 -2.09
C GLY A 43 -8.64 14.37 -2.41
N GLU A 44 -8.33 15.47 -1.71
CA GLU A 44 -7.12 16.27 -1.91
C GLU A 44 -5.83 15.62 -1.39
N ALA A 45 -5.95 14.71 -0.41
CA ALA A 45 -4.82 14.06 0.25
C ALA A 45 -4.73 12.57 -0.10
N THR A 46 -3.51 12.05 -0.15
CA THR A 46 -3.24 10.61 -0.34
C THR A 46 -4.04 9.83 0.71
N PRO A 47 -5.01 8.99 0.30
CA PRO A 47 -5.91 8.39 1.26
C PRO A 47 -5.26 7.17 1.95
N ARG A 48 -5.90 6.70 3.03
CA ARG A 48 -5.58 5.38 3.59
C ARG A 48 -6.10 4.29 2.66
N ALA A 49 -5.35 3.20 2.55
CA ALA A 49 -5.59 2.13 1.58
C ALA A 49 -5.57 0.72 2.22
N GLY A 50 -5.83 0.62 3.52
CA GLY A 50 -5.84 -0.66 4.24
C GLY A 50 -4.52 -1.43 4.04
N ASN A 51 -4.63 -2.64 3.50
CA ASN A 51 -3.51 -3.57 3.30
C ASN A 51 -2.98 -3.59 1.85
N ASP A 52 -3.30 -2.58 1.03
CA ASP A 52 -2.69 -2.42 -0.29
C ASP A 52 -1.16 -2.34 -0.15
N SER A 53 -0.44 -2.89 -1.13
CA SER A 53 1.04 -2.99 -1.10
C SER A 53 1.79 -1.66 -1.19
N GLY A 54 1.14 -0.62 -1.69
CA GLY A 54 1.73 0.73 -1.82
C GLY A 54 2.78 0.88 -2.94
N GLY A 55 2.91 -0.11 -3.82
CA GLY A 55 3.86 -0.13 -4.93
C GLY A 55 3.24 -0.60 -6.24
N GLY A 56 4.10 -1.03 -7.18
CA GLY A 56 3.67 -1.46 -8.52
C GLY A 56 3.14 -2.89 -8.62
N GLN A 57 3.12 -3.65 -7.53
CA GLN A 57 2.63 -5.04 -7.49
C GLN A 57 1.49 -5.11 -6.48
N PRO A 58 0.23 -5.32 -6.90
CA PRO A 58 -0.90 -5.34 -5.97
C PRO A 58 -0.76 -6.46 -4.92
N GLY A 59 -1.31 -6.24 -3.73
CA GLY A 59 -1.24 -7.23 -2.65
C GLY A 59 -2.19 -6.90 -1.50
N ARG A 60 -2.49 -7.91 -0.68
CA ARG A 60 -3.42 -7.80 0.44
C ARG A 60 -3.16 -8.87 1.50
N ILE A 61 -3.60 -8.58 2.73
CA ILE A 61 -3.72 -9.59 3.79
C ILE A 61 -4.93 -10.49 3.50
N LEU A 62 -4.73 -11.81 3.56
CA LEU A 62 -5.76 -12.84 3.37
C LEU A 62 -5.91 -13.71 4.62
N LYS A 63 -7.15 -14.06 4.95
CA LYS A 63 -7.49 -14.96 6.06
C LYS A 63 -7.03 -16.38 5.74
N CYS A 64 -6.39 -17.03 6.70
CA CYS A 64 -6.10 -18.46 6.67
C CYS A 64 -7.09 -19.24 7.57
N LYS A 65 -7.04 -20.57 7.52
CA LYS A 65 -7.83 -21.43 8.40
C LYS A 65 -7.51 -21.11 9.87
N GLY A 66 -8.53 -20.81 10.68
CA GLY A 66 -8.38 -20.51 12.11
C GLY A 66 -8.42 -19.02 12.46
N TRP A 67 -8.55 -18.11 11.47
CA TRP A 67 -8.57 -16.65 11.69
C TRP A 67 -9.64 -16.16 12.67
N GLU A 68 -10.71 -16.93 12.89
CA GLU A 68 -11.77 -16.61 13.85
C GLU A 68 -11.30 -16.62 15.30
N THR A 69 -10.27 -17.41 15.61
CA THR A 69 -9.73 -17.62 16.98
C THR A 69 -8.26 -17.29 17.10
N ASP A 70 -7.53 -17.27 15.99
CA ASP A 70 -6.11 -16.92 15.92
C ASP A 70 -5.95 -15.60 15.14
N PRO A 71 -5.54 -14.50 15.80
CA PRO A 71 -5.38 -13.20 15.15
C PRO A 71 -4.24 -13.16 14.12
N ASP A 72 -3.33 -14.15 14.14
CA ASP A 72 -2.17 -14.23 13.27
C ASP A 72 -2.32 -15.27 12.15
N ALA A 73 -3.48 -15.97 12.06
CA ALA A 73 -3.81 -16.90 10.99
C ALA A 73 -4.14 -16.16 9.68
N TYR A 74 -3.13 -15.50 9.12
CA TYR A 74 -3.18 -14.67 7.93
C TYR A 74 -1.90 -14.81 7.11
N THR A 75 -1.99 -14.47 5.82
CA THR A 75 -0.83 -14.30 4.96
C THR A 75 -0.89 -12.98 4.20
N TYR A 76 0.27 -12.45 3.82
CA TYR A 76 0.36 -11.31 2.92
C TYR A 76 0.67 -11.82 1.51
N PHE A 77 -0.30 -11.68 0.59
CA PHE A 77 -0.19 -12.19 -0.77
C PHE A 77 0.00 -11.05 -1.78
N ILE A 78 0.95 -11.22 -2.71
CA ILE A 78 1.21 -10.28 -3.81
C ILE A 78 0.84 -10.94 -5.14
N THR A 79 0.00 -10.28 -5.93
CA THR A 79 -0.32 -10.70 -7.30
C THR A 79 0.72 -10.16 -8.28
N GLN A 80 1.90 -10.76 -8.30
CA GLN A 80 2.99 -10.31 -9.16
C GLN A 80 2.72 -10.60 -10.64
N ALA A 81 2.75 -9.57 -11.48
CA ALA A 81 2.47 -9.70 -12.91
C ALA A 81 3.43 -10.69 -13.61
N ALA A 82 4.70 -10.72 -13.21
CA ALA A 82 5.74 -11.55 -13.83
C ALA A 82 5.52 -13.07 -13.66
N VAL A 83 4.73 -13.48 -12.66
CA VAL A 83 4.47 -14.90 -12.34
C VAL A 83 2.98 -15.21 -12.36
N TRP A 84 2.19 -14.44 -13.11
CA TRP A 84 0.72 -14.58 -13.17
C TRP A 84 0.26 -16.01 -13.48
N LYS A 85 0.92 -16.70 -14.41
CA LYS A 85 0.60 -18.09 -14.75
C LYS A 85 0.67 -19.01 -13.53
N ASN A 86 1.77 -18.93 -12.77
CA ASN A 86 1.96 -19.76 -11.57
C ASN A 86 1.04 -19.36 -10.41
N ILE A 87 0.46 -18.16 -10.44
CA ILE A 87 -0.58 -17.73 -9.48
C ILE A 87 -1.94 -18.33 -9.85
N CYS A 88 -2.21 -18.54 -11.14
CA CYS A 88 -3.45 -19.13 -11.63
C CYS A 88 -3.50 -20.66 -11.55
N ASP A 89 -2.35 -21.32 -11.69
CA ASP A 89 -2.20 -22.78 -11.55
C ASP A 89 -2.49 -23.25 -10.11
#